data_AF-A0A6I8Q2P9-F1
#
_entry.id   AF-A0A6I8Q2P9-F1
#
_cell.length_a   1.000
_cell.length_b   1.000
_cell.length_c   1.000
_cell.angle_alpha   90.00
_cell.angle_beta   90.00
_cell.angle_gamma   90.00
#
_symmetry.space_group_name_H-M   'P 1'
#
loop_
_entity.id
_entity.type
_entity.pdbx_description
1 polymer ?
#
loop_
_entity_poly.entity_id
_entity_poly.type
_entity_poly.pdbx_seq_one_letter_code
_entity_poly.pdbx_strand_id
1 'polypeptide(L)'
;MEALWVKSPGSLSVQDVYSMAVCLGSELQTLTEQYGPDAVSGVVPQVVRVLELLESYVGGSGRERSCTEEELLIRAVHRLQLSSREEPSPADLQEQLLEAQKKEHVLQNRLSQLTEENQELLGQLAERKSKEDCAAREERDLMLQLKKVVDMQRDQIRALTHETTQRNKDAEALQEQLDRFMKMNEDLRHKMSVLQAQLKSSLQRKTELEALLQEKRKESDALSKTIVVAPGIPDSNMNTSLCATVKEDSRSSQPCFTKEEVKQILQERHELKTNLFLVNEELQYYQRELLNDERIPSLLLCGIKSAIKKQRKKIKAKMLGITESATSSSDEEDNTWAQAAGTDCVDSKPADSKIKSLFGTWYSKPVADTGPWEIITPKEINQEQKGETSSEND
;
A
#
# COMPACT_ATOMS: atom_id res chain seq x y z
N MET A 1 -35.12 46.70 48.41
CA MET A 1 -34.45 45.44 48.82
C MET A 1 -33.43 45.63 49.94
N GLU A 2 -32.90 46.84 50.19
CA GLU A 2 -31.85 47.07 51.21
C GLU A 2 -32.31 46.94 52.68
N ALA A 3 -33.61 47.05 52.99
CA ALA A 3 -34.08 47.05 54.39
C ALA A 3 -34.02 45.67 55.09
N LEU A 4 -34.00 44.55 54.34
CA LEU A 4 -33.96 43.19 54.91
C LEU A 4 -32.58 42.85 55.50
N TRP A 5 -31.51 43.40 54.93
CA TRP A 5 -30.13 43.11 55.30
C TRP A 5 -29.59 43.96 56.47
N VAL A 6 -30.39 44.93 56.94
CA VAL A 6 -30.02 45.87 58.01
C VAL A 6 -30.59 45.45 59.37
N LYS A 7 -31.41 44.39 59.43
CA LYS A 7 -32.03 43.91 60.68
C LYS A 7 -30.98 43.30 61.63
N SER A 8 -31.10 43.62 62.92
CA SER A 8 -30.21 43.07 63.95
C SER A 8 -30.42 41.54 64.12
N PRO A 9 -29.38 40.76 64.41
CA PRO A 9 -29.49 39.30 64.55
C PRO A 9 -30.48 38.82 65.61
N GLY A 10 -30.74 39.65 66.64
CA GLY A 10 -31.67 39.35 67.73
C GLY A 10 -33.15 39.61 67.42
N SER A 11 -33.45 40.30 66.32
CA SER A 11 -34.82 40.62 65.88
C SER A 11 -35.26 39.85 64.64
N LEU A 12 -34.44 38.90 64.17
CA LEU A 12 -34.75 38.07 63.01
C LEU A 12 -35.83 37.06 63.37
N SER A 13 -36.88 37.01 62.55
CA SER A 13 -37.90 35.96 62.59
C SER A 13 -37.65 34.91 61.52
N VAL A 14 -38.25 33.72 61.65
CA VAL A 14 -38.15 32.66 60.64
C VAL A 14 -38.64 33.17 59.27
N GLN A 15 -39.65 34.06 59.27
CA GLN A 15 -40.17 34.71 58.06
C GLN A 15 -39.14 35.62 57.38
N ASP A 16 -38.26 36.27 58.16
CA ASP A 16 -37.18 37.08 57.61
C ASP A 16 -36.10 36.22 56.93
N VAL A 17 -35.81 35.03 57.49
CA VAL A 17 -34.87 34.06 56.90
C VAL A 17 -35.38 33.56 55.55
N TYR A 18 -36.67 33.23 55.42
CA TYR A 18 -37.26 32.87 54.13
C TYR A 18 -37.26 34.03 53.13
N SER A 19 -37.50 35.27 53.59
CA SER A 19 -37.44 36.44 52.72
C SER A 19 -36.02 36.69 52.17
N MET A 20 -34.99 36.49 53.00
CA MET A 20 -33.58 36.54 52.58
C MET A 20 -33.23 35.42 51.59
N ALA A 21 -33.74 34.21 51.80
CA ALA A 21 -33.54 33.08 50.91
C ALA A 21 -34.09 33.35 49.49
N VAL A 22 -35.28 33.96 49.40
CA VAL A 22 -35.89 34.33 48.11
C VAL A 22 -35.05 35.37 47.37
N CYS A 23 -34.58 36.43 48.06
CA CYS A 23 -33.72 37.45 47.45
C CYS A 23 -32.37 36.88 47.00
N LEU A 24 -31.73 36.04 47.81
CA LEU A 24 -30.48 35.38 47.42
C LEU A 24 -30.69 34.40 46.25
N GLY A 25 -31.79 33.67 46.25
CA GLY A 25 -32.16 32.74 45.18
C GLY A 25 -32.32 33.45 43.84
N SER A 26 -32.98 34.62 43.81
CA SER A 26 -33.13 35.41 42.58
C SER A 26 -31.79 35.93 42.03
N GLU A 27 -30.85 36.33 42.90
CA GLU A 27 -29.52 36.80 42.47
C GLU A 27 -28.62 35.64 42.00
N LEU A 28 -28.71 34.47 42.64
CA LEU A 28 -27.99 33.26 42.20
C LEU A 28 -28.55 32.74 40.87
N GLN A 29 -29.86 32.91 40.63
CA GLN A 29 -30.49 32.59 39.37
C GLN A 29 -30.04 33.52 38.24
N THR A 30 -29.98 34.85 38.46
CA THR A 30 -29.46 35.79 37.45
C THR A 30 -27.98 35.54 37.13
N LEU A 31 -27.17 35.16 38.12
CA LEU A 31 -25.78 34.71 37.92
C LEU A 31 -25.70 33.42 37.10
N THR A 32 -26.60 32.47 37.34
CA THR A 32 -26.69 31.21 36.58
C THR A 32 -27.08 31.46 35.12
N GLU A 33 -28.00 32.40 34.87
CA GLU A 33 -28.44 32.79 33.53
C GLU A 33 -27.33 33.51 32.74
N GLN A 34 -26.46 34.28 33.40
CA GLN A 34 -25.39 35.05 32.75
C GLN A 34 -24.08 34.27 32.53
N TYR A 35 -23.70 33.39 33.47
CA TYR A 35 -22.38 32.72 33.47
C TYR A 35 -22.46 31.19 33.42
N GLY A 36 -23.66 30.62 33.33
CA GLY A 36 -23.90 29.19 33.27
C GLY A 36 -23.95 28.51 34.65
N PRO A 37 -24.49 27.28 34.72
CA PRO A 37 -24.74 26.57 36.00
C PRO A 37 -23.46 26.16 36.73
N ASP A 38 -22.36 25.92 36.00
CA ASP A 38 -21.10 25.47 36.57
C ASP A 38 -20.46 26.54 37.48
N ALA A 39 -20.66 27.82 37.16
CA ALA A 39 -20.12 28.95 37.93
C ALA A 39 -20.74 29.10 39.34
N VAL A 40 -21.98 28.64 39.52
CA VAL A 40 -22.77 28.85 40.75
C VAL A 40 -22.95 27.55 41.56
N SER A 41 -22.72 26.39 40.92
CA SER A 41 -22.88 25.04 41.47
C SER A 41 -22.19 24.80 42.83
N GLY A 42 -20.99 25.36 43.04
CA GLY A 42 -20.22 25.19 44.29
C GLY A 42 -20.67 26.08 45.44
N VAL A 43 -21.33 27.20 45.15
CA VAL A 43 -21.71 28.22 46.14
C VAL A 43 -23.12 27.99 46.69
N VAL A 44 -24.04 27.49 45.86
CA VAL A 44 -25.45 27.24 46.25
C VAL A 44 -25.58 26.36 47.50
N PRO A 45 -24.87 25.22 47.64
CA PRO A 45 -24.98 24.38 48.83
C PRO A 45 -24.48 25.07 50.11
N GLN A 46 -23.49 25.96 50.00
CA GLN A 46 -22.94 26.71 51.14
C GLN A 46 -23.92 27.78 51.61
N VAL A 47 -24.58 28.49 50.68
CA VAL A 47 -25.61 29.49 50.99
C VAL A 47 -26.83 28.84 51.64
N VAL A 48 -27.28 27.69 51.14
CA VAL A 48 -28.38 26.92 51.74
C VAL A 48 -28.02 26.50 53.17
N ARG A 49 -26.82 25.98 53.41
CA ARG A 49 -26.37 25.60 54.76
C ARG A 49 -26.40 26.79 55.73
N VAL A 50 -25.97 27.97 55.30
CA VAL A 50 -26.00 29.18 56.15
C VAL A 50 -27.44 29.60 56.48
N LEU A 51 -28.35 29.52 55.51
CA LEU A 51 -29.77 29.82 55.72
C LEU A 51 -30.46 28.82 56.66
N GLU A 52 -30.15 27.52 56.54
CA GLU A 52 -30.63 26.47 57.46
C GLU A 52 -30.12 26.71 58.90
N LEU A 53 -28.85 27.11 59.07
CA LEU A 53 -28.29 27.44 60.39
C LEU A 53 -29.01 28.65 61.00
N LEU A 54 -29.33 29.67 60.21
CA LEU A 54 -30.10 30.84 60.66
C LEU A 54 -31.54 30.47 61.01
N GLU A 55 -32.18 29.61 60.23
CA GLU A 55 -33.51 29.09 60.53
C GLU A 55 -33.52 28.31 61.85
N SER A 56 -32.54 27.43 62.09
CA SER A 56 -32.42 26.68 63.34
C SER A 56 -32.19 27.59 64.55
N TYR A 57 -31.38 28.63 64.38
CA TYR A 57 -31.07 29.60 65.43
C TYR A 57 -32.31 30.41 65.83
N VAL A 58 -33.09 30.86 64.84
CA VAL A 58 -34.32 31.63 65.07
C VAL A 58 -35.48 30.73 65.54
N GLY A 59 -35.59 29.51 65.02
CA GLY A 59 -36.60 28.52 65.41
C GLY A 59 -36.39 27.91 66.80
N GLY A 60 -35.14 27.77 67.25
CA GLY A 60 -34.80 27.27 68.58
C GLY A 60 -34.99 28.29 69.70
N SER A 61 -34.75 29.58 69.42
CA SER A 61 -34.80 30.67 70.40
C SER A 61 -36.19 30.88 71.05
N GLY A 62 -37.25 30.36 70.43
CA GLY A 62 -38.64 30.45 70.93
C GLY A 62 -39.09 29.28 71.82
N ARG A 63 -38.42 28.11 71.78
CA ARG A 63 -38.93 26.89 72.43
C ARG A 63 -38.19 26.50 73.71
N GLU A 64 -36.97 26.99 73.90
CA GLU A 64 -36.13 26.66 75.06
C GLU A 64 -36.20 27.67 76.22
N ARG A 65 -36.90 28.81 76.06
CA ARG A 65 -37.05 29.81 77.14
C ARG A 65 -38.34 29.67 77.98
N SER A 66 -39.26 28.76 77.64
CA SER A 66 -40.59 28.72 78.28
C SER A 66 -40.95 27.42 79.02
N CYS A 67 -40.22 26.32 78.90
CA CYS A 67 -40.44 25.14 79.76
C CYS A 67 -39.38 25.13 80.87
N THR A 68 -39.75 25.64 82.04
CA THR A 68 -38.98 25.42 83.25
C THR A 68 -38.92 23.91 83.55
N GLU A 69 -37.80 23.40 84.06
CA GLU A 69 -37.63 21.98 84.46
C GLU A 69 -38.79 21.45 85.32
N GLU A 70 -39.46 22.34 86.04
CA GLU A 70 -40.59 22.08 86.90
C GLU A 70 -41.83 21.54 86.14
N GLU A 71 -42.13 22.04 84.95
CA GLU A 71 -43.24 21.52 84.13
C GLU A 71 -42.94 20.11 83.58
N LEU A 72 -41.67 19.82 83.29
CA LEU A 72 -41.22 18.51 82.84
C LEU A 72 -41.27 17.49 83.97
N LEU A 73 -40.90 17.90 85.18
CA LEU A 73 -40.99 17.08 86.39
C LEU A 73 -42.44 16.78 86.77
N ILE A 74 -43.34 17.77 86.71
CA ILE A 74 -44.77 17.57 86.95
C ILE A 74 -45.35 16.59 85.92
N ARG A 75 -44.98 16.71 84.64
CA ARG A 75 -45.37 15.74 83.61
C ARG A 75 -44.80 14.34 83.85
N ALA A 76 -43.58 14.24 84.36
CA ALA A 76 -42.94 12.96 84.67
C ALA A 76 -43.63 12.26 85.85
N VAL A 77 -43.90 12.98 86.94
CA VAL A 77 -44.59 12.47 88.13
C VAL A 77 -46.03 12.08 87.81
N HIS A 78 -46.75 12.90 87.04
CA HIS A 78 -48.11 12.58 86.61
C HIS A 78 -48.15 11.32 85.73
N ARG A 79 -47.14 11.11 84.86
CA ARG A 79 -47.00 9.85 84.08
C ARG A 79 -46.75 8.64 84.99
N LEU A 80 -45.89 8.78 85.99
CA LEU A 80 -45.58 7.69 86.94
C LEU A 80 -46.77 7.32 87.84
N GLN A 81 -47.58 8.31 88.24
CA GLN A 81 -48.79 8.09 89.04
C GLN A 81 -49.92 7.43 88.24
N LEU A 82 -50.02 7.73 86.94
CA LEU A 82 -50.94 7.04 86.02
C LEU A 82 -50.48 5.59 85.76
N SER A 83 -49.18 5.37 85.52
CA SER A 83 -48.66 4.01 85.26
C SER A 83 -48.72 3.08 86.47
N SER A 84 -48.60 3.60 87.70
CA SER A 84 -48.64 2.78 88.92
C SER A 84 -50.04 2.26 89.28
N ARG A 85 -51.09 2.73 88.61
CA ARG A 85 -52.50 2.32 88.85
C ARG A 85 -53.02 1.32 87.81
N GLU A 86 -52.30 1.17 86.70
CA GLU A 86 -52.58 0.24 85.61
C GLU A 86 -51.49 -0.84 85.56
N GLU A 87 -51.33 -1.61 86.64
CA GLU A 87 -50.58 -2.87 86.54
C GLU A 87 -51.47 -3.87 85.80
N PRO A 88 -51.11 -4.28 84.56
CA PRO A 88 -51.91 -5.21 83.78
C PRO A 88 -52.01 -6.55 84.50
N SER A 89 -53.16 -7.23 84.39
CA SER A 89 -53.31 -8.53 85.05
C SER A 89 -52.31 -9.54 84.47
N PRO A 90 -51.86 -10.55 85.23
CA PRO A 90 -50.93 -11.55 84.71
C PRO A 90 -51.46 -12.29 83.47
N ALA A 91 -52.78 -12.35 83.28
CA ALA A 91 -53.41 -12.90 82.08
C ALA A 91 -53.22 -11.99 80.85
N ASP A 92 -53.37 -10.66 81.03
CA ASP A 92 -53.19 -9.68 79.95
C ASP A 92 -51.73 -9.62 79.48
N LEU A 93 -50.78 -9.71 80.43
CA LEU A 93 -49.34 -9.81 80.10
C LEU A 93 -49.01 -11.09 79.33
N GLN A 94 -49.65 -12.21 79.69
CA GLN A 94 -49.44 -13.49 79.01
C GLN A 94 -50.05 -13.48 77.60
N GLU A 95 -51.20 -12.83 77.41
CA GLU A 95 -51.81 -12.61 76.09
C GLU A 95 -50.95 -11.68 75.22
N GLN A 96 -50.44 -10.58 75.78
CA GLN A 96 -49.51 -9.68 75.08
C GLN A 96 -48.20 -10.36 74.67
N LEU A 97 -47.65 -11.25 75.50
CA LEU A 97 -46.44 -12.01 75.18
C LEU A 97 -46.71 -12.97 74.01
N LEU A 98 -47.85 -13.67 74.02
CA LEU A 98 -48.26 -14.53 72.91
C LEU A 98 -48.49 -13.73 71.62
N GLU A 99 -49.08 -12.54 71.70
CA GLU A 99 -49.21 -11.65 70.54
C GLU A 99 -47.88 -11.13 70.03
N ALA A 100 -46.97 -10.75 70.93
CA ALA A 100 -45.62 -10.29 70.57
C ALA A 100 -44.84 -11.40 69.87
N GLN A 101 -44.93 -12.65 70.37
CA GLN A 101 -44.30 -13.80 69.76
C GLN A 101 -44.88 -14.12 68.37
N LYS A 102 -46.20 -13.99 68.19
CA LYS A 102 -46.84 -14.09 66.86
C LYS A 102 -46.32 -13.01 65.90
N LYS A 103 -46.25 -11.76 66.36
CA LYS A 103 -45.71 -10.64 65.57
C LYS A 103 -44.24 -10.86 65.21
N GLU A 104 -43.44 -11.35 66.15
CA GLU A 104 -42.04 -11.71 65.92
C GLU A 104 -41.91 -12.80 64.84
N HIS A 105 -42.71 -13.87 64.91
CA HIS A 105 -42.70 -14.91 63.88
C HIS A 105 -43.09 -14.38 62.50
N VAL A 106 -44.08 -13.48 62.41
CA VAL A 106 -44.47 -12.84 61.15
C VAL A 106 -43.33 -11.97 60.60
N LEU A 107 -42.66 -11.20 61.46
CA LEU A 107 -41.50 -10.38 61.07
C LEU A 107 -40.32 -11.25 60.66
N GLN A 108 -40.04 -12.36 61.36
CA GLN A 108 -39.01 -13.34 61.00
C GLN A 108 -39.28 -13.94 59.62
N ASN A 109 -40.52 -14.35 59.34
CA ASN A 109 -40.92 -14.86 58.02
C ASN A 109 -40.80 -13.78 56.93
N ARG A 110 -41.12 -12.52 57.24
CA ARG A 110 -40.95 -11.43 56.29
C ARG A 110 -39.48 -11.12 56.02
N LEU A 111 -38.64 -11.17 57.05
CA LEU A 111 -37.18 -11.03 56.90
C LEU A 111 -36.60 -12.18 56.09
N SER A 112 -37.00 -13.43 56.32
CA SER A 112 -36.51 -14.56 55.53
C SER A 112 -36.89 -14.43 54.05
N GLN A 113 -38.14 -14.05 53.76
CA GLN A 113 -38.59 -13.75 52.39
C GLN A 113 -37.76 -12.64 51.75
N LEU A 114 -37.55 -11.52 52.45
CA LEU A 114 -36.74 -10.42 51.92
C LEU A 114 -35.27 -10.81 51.75
N THR A 115 -34.73 -11.71 52.57
CA THR A 115 -33.36 -12.22 52.39
C THR A 115 -33.24 -13.14 51.19
N GLU A 116 -34.24 -14.00 50.95
CA GLU A 116 -34.31 -14.86 49.76
C GLU A 116 -34.46 -14.00 48.50
N GLU A 117 -35.39 -13.04 48.48
CA GLU A 117 -35.58 -12.10 47.37
C GLU A 117 -34.29 -11.31 47.09
N ASN A 118 -33.58 -10.83 48.11
CA ASN A 118 -32.30 -10.14 47.93
C ASN A 118 -31.22 -11.07 47.37
N GLN A 119 -31.15 -12.33 47.80
CA GLN A 119 -30.21 -13.31 47.25
C GLN A 119 -30.52 -13.61 45.78
N GLU A 120 -31.79 -13.76 45.43
CA GLU A 120 -32.22 -13.94 44.04
C GLU A 120 -31.89 -12.72 43.18
N LEU A 121 -32.16 -11.50 43.65
CA LEU A 121 -31.82 -10.27 42.94
C LEU A 121 -30.30 -10.13 42.75
N LEU A 122 -29.50 -10.47 43.77
CA LEU A 122 -28.03 -10.50 43.64
C LEU A 122 -27.58 -11.54 42.62
N GLY A 123 -28.21 -12.73 42.60
CA GLY A 123 -27.97 -13.76 41.59
C GLY A 123 -28.28 -13.27 40.17
N GLN A 124 -29.44 -12.64 39.97
CA GLN A 124 -29.85 -12.06 38.69
C GLN A 124 -28.90 -10.93 38.23
N LEU A 125 -28.45 -10.08 39.15
CA LEU A 125 -27.46 -9.04 38.84
C LEU A 125 -26.11 -9.63 38.45
N ALA A 126 -25.64 -10.68 39.13
CA ALA A 126 -24.41 -11.38 38.78
C ALA A 126 -24.52 -12.04 37.39
N GLU A 127 -25.66 -12.68 37.10
CA GLU A 127 -25.91 -13.29 35.80
C GLU A 127 -25.94 -12.24 34.68
N ARG A 128 -26.65 -11.12 34.88
CA ARG A 128 -26.67 -10.01 33.92
C ARG A 128 -25.27 -9.45 33.66
N LYS A 129 -24.48 -9.21 34.70
CA LYS A 129 -23.08 -8.79 34.57
C LYS A 129 -22.25 -9.79 33.76
N SER A 130 -22.42 -11.09 34.01
CA SER A 130 -21.67 -12.11 33.26
C SER A 130 -22.05 -12.18 31.78
N LYS A 131 -23.33 -11.95 31.45
CA LYS A 131 -23.85 -11.84 30.08
C LYS A 131 -23.30 -10.60 29.37
N GLU A 132 -23.29 -9.45 30.06
CA GLU A 132 -22.67 -8.22 29.54
C GLU A 132 -21.18 -8.41 29.27
N ASP A 133 -20.44 -9.07 30.17
CA ASP A 133 -19.02 -9.40 29.96
C ASP A 133 -18.81 -10.36 28.78
N CYS A 134 -19.70 -11.34 28.58
CA CYS A 134 -19.66 -12.25 27.44
C CYS A 134 -19.87 -11.48 26.13
N ALA A 135 -20.92 -10.66 26.05
CA ALA A 135 -21.21 -9.82 24.89
C ALA A 135 -20.05 -8.87 24.57
N ALA A 136 -19.45 -8.26 25.60
CA ALA A 136 -18.29 -7.39 25.42
C ALA A 136 -17.05 -8.15 24.90
N ARG A 137 -16.88 -9.45 25.23
CA ARG A 137 -15.80 -10.28 24.65
C ARG A 137 -16.08 -10.56 23.17
N GLU A 138 -17.30 -10.97 22.84
CA GLU A 138 -17.70 -11.23 21.46
C GLU A 138 -17.53 -9.97 20.57
N GLU A 139 -17.90 -8.79 21.06
CA GLU A 139 -17.69 -7.53 20.35
C GLU A 139 -16.20 -7.24 20.11
N ARG A 140 -15.34 -7.47 21.10
CA ARG A 140 -13.88 -7.32 20.95
C ARG A 140 -13.33 -8.29 19.90
N ASP A 141 -13.78 -9.54 19.90
CA ASP A 141 -13.34 -10.55 18.94
C ASP A 141 -13.78 -10.19 17.52
N LEU A 142 -15.03 -9.74 17.34
CA LEU A 142 -15.54 -9.23 16.07
C LEU A 142 -14.74 -8.00 15.60
N MET A 143 -14.41 -7.08 16.51
CA MET A 143 -13.60 -5.90 16.19
C MET A 143 -12.18 -6.29 15.75
N LEU A 144 -11.57 -7.30 16.37
CA LEU A 144 -10.26 -7.81 15.97
C LEU A 144 -10.31 -8.47 14.58
N GLN A 145 -11.36 -9.24 14.29
CA GLN A 145 -11.59 -9.82 12.96
C GLN A 145 -11.78 -8.72 11.90
N LEU A 146 -12.60 -7.71 12.19
CA LEU A 146 -12.82 -6.59 11.28
C LEU A 146 -11.53 -5.81 11.05
N LYS A 147 -10.75 -5.55 12.11
CA LYS A 147 -9.43 -4.91 12.00
C LYS A 147 -8.51 -5.70 11.08
N LYS A 148 -8.45 -7.03 11.21
CA LYS A 148 -7.64 -7.89 10.34
C LYS A 148 -8.04 -7.75 8.87
N VAL A 149 -9.35 -7.76 8.57
CA VAL A 149 -9.85 -7.57 7.20
C VAL A 149 -9.52 -6.17 6.68
N VAL A 150 -9.69 -5.13 7.49
CA VAL A 150 -9.35 -3.75 7.12
C VAL A 150 -7.86 -3.60 6.86
N ASP A 151 -6.99 -4.20 7.68
CA ASP A 151 -5.55 -4.16 7.48
C ASP A 151 -5.14 -4.92 6.20
N MET A 152 -5.73 -6.10 5.93
CA MET A 152 -5.56 -6.80 4.65
C MET A 152 -6.02 -5.96 3.45
N GLN A 153 -7.16 -5.28 3.54
CA GLN A 153 -7.66 -4.40 2.48
C GLN A 153 -6.74 -3.21 2.26
N ARG A 154 -6.20 -2.61 3.32
CA ARG A 154 -5.21 -1.52 3.23
C ARG A 154 -3.96 -1.99 2.49
N ASP A 155 -3.44 -3.17 2.84
CA ASP A 155 -2.25 -3.73 2.18
C ASP A 155 -2.52 -4.06 0.71
N GLN A 156 -3.70 -4.59 0.40
CA GLN A 156 -4.15 -4.82 -0.97
C GLN A 156 -4.22 -3.51 -1.77
N ILE A 157 -4.78 -2.44 -1.18
CA ILE A 157 -4.83 -1.12 -1.82
C ILE A 157 -3.42 -0.59 -2.08
N ARG A 158 -2.49 -0.73 -1.11
CA ARG A 158 -1.08 -0.32 -1.30
C ARG A 158 -0.43 -1.10 -2.43
N ALA A 159 -0.61 -2.42 -2.48
CA ALA A 159 -0.07 -3.27 -3.53
C ALA A 159 -0.61 -2.89 -4.92
N LEU A 160 -1.92 -2.74 -5.06
CA LEU A 160 -2.56 -2.32 -6.32
C LEU A 160 -2.15 -0.91 -6.74
N THR A 161 -1.95 0.00 -5.78
CA THR A 161 -1.44 1.35 -6.05
C THR A 161 -0.03 1.27 -6.62
N HIS A 162 0.85 0.45 -6.02
CA HIS A 162 2.20 0.23 -6.55
C HIS A 162 2.19 -0.38 -7.94
N GLU A 163 1.37 -1.40 -8.19
CA GLU A 163 1.22 -2.00 -9.53
C GLU A 163 0.75 -0.97 -10.56
N THR A 164 -0.25 -0.15 -10.22
CA THR A 164 -0.76 0.92 -11.09
C THR A 164 0.34 1.94 -11.40
N THR A 165 1.11 2.37 -10.39
CA THR A 165 2.22 3.31 -10.62
C THR A 165 3.31 2.72 -11.51
N GLN A 166 3.60 1.42 -11.38
CA GLN A 166 4.57 0.75 -12.24
C GLN A 166 4.08 0.67 -13.68
N ARG A 167 2.82 0.26 -13.89
CA ARG A 167 2.19 0.24 -15.22
C ARG A 167 2.17 1.62 -15.87
N ASN A 168 1.95 2.69 -15.09
CA ASN A 168 2.00 4.06 -15.60
C ASN A 168 3.41 4.44 -16.08
N LYS A 169 4.46 4.10 -15.32
CA LYS A 169 5.85 4.33 -15.75
C LYS A 169 6.19 3.58 -17.05
N ASP A 170 5.72 2.33 -17.17
CA ASP A 170 5.94 1.55 -18.39
C ASP A 170 5.19 2.17 -19.58
N ALA A 171 3.96 2.66 -19.37
CA ALA A 171 3.19 3.38 -20.38
C ALA A 171 3.87 4.70 -20.80
N GLU A 172 4.38 5.48 -19.85
CA GLU A 172 5.16 6.70 -20.12
C GLU A 172 6.43 6.39 -20.93
N ALA A 173 7.16 5.33 -20.58
CA ALA A 173 8.34 4.91 -21.33
C ALA A 173 8.02 4.49 -22.77
N LEU A 174 6.91 3.76 -22.98
CA LEU A 174 6.45 3.39 -24.32
C LEU A 174 5.99 4.62 -25.12
N GLN A 175 5.33 5.58 -24.47
CA GLN A 175 4.94 6.84 -25.09
C GLN A 175 6.16 7.64 -25.55
N GLU A 176 7.21 7.72 -24.73
CA GLU A 176 8.48 8.36 -25.14
C GLU A 176 9.14 7.65 -26.33
N GLN A 177 9.10 6.32 -26.38
CA GLN A 177 9.62 5.56 -27.52
C GLN A 177 8.83 5.89 -28.78
N LEU A 178 7.50 5.91 -28.70
CA LEU A 178 6.64 6.30 -29.81
C LEU A 178 6.97 7.71 -30.32
N ASP A 179 7.12 8.69 -29.42
CA ASP A 179 7.46 10.06 -29.79
C ASP A 179 8.84 10.14 -30.49
N ARG A 180 9.83 9.35 -30.04
CA ARG A 180 11.14 9.24 -30.71
C ARG A 180 10.99 8.64 -32.11
N PHE A 181 10.19 7.60 -32.29
CA PHE A 181 9.91 7.00 -33.60
C PHE A 181 9.18 7.96 -34.53
N MET A 182 8.21 8.72 -34.01
CA MET A 182 7.48 9.72 -34.79
C MET A 182 8.41 10.81 -35.32
N LYS A 183 9.31 11.33 -34.47
CA LYS A 183 10.35 12.30 -34.90
C LYS A 183 11.26 11.71 -35.98
N MET A 184 11.75 10.49 -35.79
CA MET A 184 12.59 9.83 -36.81
C MET A 184 11.82 9.61 -38.13
N ASN A 185 10.54 9.29 -38.07
CA ASN A 185 9.70 9.10 -39.25
C ASN A 185 9.51 10.43 -40.01
N GLU A 186 9.26 11.53 -39.29
CA GLU A 186 9.22 12.88 -39.85
C GLU A 186 10.54 13.25 -40.54
N ASP A 187 11.68 12.98 -39.90
CA ASP A 187 13.00 13.20 -40.49
C ASP A 187 13.20 12.38 -41.78
N LEU A 188 12.78 11.12 -41.79
CA LEU A 188 12.85 10.26 -42.98
C LEU A 188 11.96 10.78 -44.12
N ARG A 189 10.73 11.22 -43.81
CA ARG A 189 9.84 11.84 -44.80
C ARG A 189 10.44 13.14 -45.34
N HIS A 190 11.06 13.95 -44.49
CA HIS A 190 11.76 15.16 -44.91
C HIS A 190 12.94 14.84 -45.83
N LYS A 191 13.80 13.88 -45.46
CA LYS A 191 14.91 13.40 -46.30
C LYS A 191 14.42 12.88 -47.65
N MET A 192 13.34 12.08 -47.66
CA MET A 192 12.73 11.60 -48.90
C MET A 192 12.25 12.76 -49.77
N SER A 193 11.60 13.78 -49.19
CA SER A 193 11.14 14.96 -49.91
C SER A 193 12.30 15.74 -50.54
N VAL A 194 13.40 15.94 -49.79
CA VAL A 194 14.61 16.61 -50.27
C VAL A 194 15.24 15.82 -51.42
N LEU A 195 15.42 14.49 -51.26
CA LEU A 195 15.98 13.65 -52.32
C LEU A 195 15.09 13.63 -53.57
N GLN A 196 13.77 13.59 -53.40
CA GLN A 196 12.83 13.66 -54.52
C GLN A 196 12.92 15.01 -55.24
N ALA A 197 13.08 16.13 -54.52
CA ALA A 197 13.28 17.45 -55.12
C ALA A 197 14.61 17.54 -55.87
N GLN A 198 15.70 17.00 -55.30
CA GLN A 198 17.00 16.92 -55.96
C GLN A 198 16.94 16.09 -57.25
N LEU A 199 16.28 14.93 -57.21
CA LEU A 199 16.08 14.07 -58.38
C LEU A 199 15.31 14.79 -59.49
N LYS A 200 14.19 15.45 -59.15
CA LYS A 200 13.39 16.24 -60.12
C LYS A 200 14.22 17.36 -60.75
N SER A 201 14.98 18.09 -59.94
CA SER A 201 15.84 19.19 -60.41
C SER A 201 16.99 18.69 -61.28
N SER A 202 17.59 17.53 -60.97
CA SER A 202 18.61 16.91 -61.83
C SER A 202 18.03 16.43 -63.16
N LEU A 203 16.81 15.88 -63.14
CA LEU A 203 16.12 15.44 -64.35
C LEU A 203 15.78 16.64 -65.26
N GLN A 204 15.28 17.74 -64.68
CA GLN A 204 15.03 18.99 -65.41
C GLN A 204 16.30 19.52 -66.10
N ARG A 205 17.42 19.63 -65.37
CA ARG A 205 18.71 20.05 -65.97
C ARG A 205 19.18 19.11 -67.07
N LYS A 206 19.01 17.80 -66.90
CA LYS A 206 19.34 16.82 -67.94
C LYS A 206 18.50 17.05 -69.20
N THR A 207 17.19 17.26 -69.05
CA THR A 207 16.30 17.54 -70.19
C THR A 207 16.63 18.85 -70.89
N GLU A 208 17.01 19.89 -70.14
CA GLU A 208 17.47 21.19 -70.69
C GLU A 208 18.76 21.02 -71.50
N LEU A 209 19.74 20.29 -70.97
CA LEU A 209 21.00 20.01 -71.66
C LEU A 209 20.80 19.13 -72.91
N GLU A 210 19.92 18.12 -72.84
CA GLU A 210 19.57 17.29 -74.00
C GLU A 210 18.91 18.13 -75.11
N ALA A 211 18.04 19.07 -74.75
CA ALA A 211 17.42 20.01 -75.71
C ALA A 211 18.48 20.92 -76.36
N LEU A 212 19.39 21.50 -75.58
CA LEU A 212 20.49 22.32 -76.10
C LEU A 212 21.43 21.54 -77.01
N LEU A 213 21.78 20.30 -76.64
CA LEU A 213 22.60 19.41 -77.48
C LEU A 213 21.88 19.06 -78.78
N GLN A 214 20.56 18.84 -78.75
CA GLN A 214 19.78 18.56 -79.95
C GLN A 214 19.70 19.78 -80.88
N GLU A 215 19.55 20.98 -80.33
CA GLU A 215 19.61 22.23 -81.10
C GLU A 215 20.98 22.43 -81.76
N LYS A 216 22.07 22.28 -81.00
CA LYS A 216 23.44 22.37 -81.54
C LYS A 216 23.72 21.33 -82.63
N ARG A 217 23.19 20.11 -82.50
CA ARG A 217 23.25 19.09 -83.56
C ARG A 217 22.51 19.55 -84.82
N LYS A 218 21.29 20.07 -84.69
CA LYS A 218 20.53 20.60 -85.84
C LYS A 218 21.25 21.76 -86.54
N GLU A 219 21.85 22.67 -85.78
CA GLU A 219 22.68 23.76 -86.31
C GLU A 219 23.90 23.21 -87.07
N SER A 220 24.62 22.25 -86.48
CA SER A 220 25.76 21.59 -87.12
C SER A 220 25.37 20.86 -88.40
N ASP A 221 24.24 20.15 -88.40
CA ASP A 221 23.70 19.47 -89.57
C ASP A 221 23.31 20.47 -90.67
N ALA A 222 22.74 21.62 -90.29
CA ALA A 222 22.42 22.70 -91.22
C ALA A 222 23.70 23.30 -91.85
N LEU A 223 24.71 23.61 -91.03
CA LEU A 223 26.01 24.09 -91.51
C LEU A 223 26.71 23.07 -92.41
N SER A 224 26.70 21.79 -92.05
CA SER A 224 27.28 20.72 -92.89
C SER A 224 26.56 20.60 -94.23
N LYS A 225 25.23 20.73 -94.28
CA LYS A 225 24.49 20.78 -95.54
C LYS A 225 24.88 21.98 -96.39
N THR A 226 25.13 23.14 -95.79
CA THR A 226 25.62 24.33 -96.49
C THR A 226 27.05 24.14 -97.03
N ILE A 227 27.95 23.49 -96.28
CA ILE A 227 29.33 23.18 -96.71
C ILE A 227 29.36 22.18 -97.87
N VAL A 228 28.48 21.15 -97.87
CA VAL A 228 28.39 20.16 -98.96
C VAL A 228 27.86 20.77 -100.28
N VAL A 229 27.26 21.95 -100.24
CA VAL A 229 26.80 22.68 -101.44
C VAL A 229 27.89 23.62 -102.01
N ALA A 230 29.06 23.72 -101.38
CA ALA A 230 30.23 24.40 -101.96
C ALA A 230 31.05 23.39 -102.80
N PRO A 231 31.26 23.61 -104.12
CA PRO A 231 31.86 22.59 -104.98
C PRO A 231 33.38 22.47 -104.77
N GLY A 232 33.77 21.32 -104.19
CA GLY A 232 34.82 20.42 -104.68
C GLY A 232 36.28 20.87 -104.70
N ILE A 233 37.08 20.31 -103.79
CA ILE A 233 38.49 19.90 -104.03
C ILE A 233 38.80 18.67 -103.15
N PRO A 234 39.30 17.52 -103.68
CA PRO A 234 39.83 16.42 -102.87
C PRO A 234 41.35 16.57 -102.68
N ASP A 235 41.91 16.02 -101.59
CA ASP A 235 43.16 15.25 -101.65
C ASP A 235 43.63 14.69 -100.30
N SER A 236 44.21 13.48 -100.39
CA SER A 236 45.42 13.00 -99.68
C SER A 236 45.34 12.46 -98.22
N ASN A 237 45.53 11.13 -98.11
CA ASN A 237 46.79 10.48 -97.66
C ASN A 237 46.94 9.90 -96.23
N MET A 238 47.61 8.73 -96.22
CA MET A 238 48.45 8.06 -95.19
C MET A 238 47.83 7.20 -94.06
N ASN A 239 48.15 5.90 -94.21
CA ASN A 239 48.77 5.00 -93.23
C ASN A 239 47.92 4.10 -92.34
N THR A 240 47.65 2.91 -92.86
CA THR A 240 47.34 1.70 -92.09
C THR A 240 48.42 0.65 -92.39
N SER A 241 49.46 0.57 -91.56
CA SER A 241 50.35 -0.59 -91.50
C SER A 241 51.14 -0.57 -90.20
N LEU A 242 50.83 -1.51 -89.30
CA LEU A 242 51.75 -2.23 -88.40
C LEU A 242 50.95 -2.90 -87.29
N CYS A 243 50.79 -4.22 -87.34
CA CYS A 243 51.22 -5.11 -86.26
C CYS A 243 50.94 -6.57 -86.60
N ALA A 244 51.99 -7.32 -86.90
CA ALA A 244 52.02 -8.76 -86.75
C ALA A 244 53.28 -9.16 -85.96
N THR A 245 53.02 -9.70 -84.77
CA THR A 245 53.60 -10.92 -84.19
C THR A 245 54.99 -10.95 -83.52
N VAL A 246 54.92 -11.09 -82.18
CA VAL A 246 55.50 -12.13 -81.28
C VAL A 246 57.03 -12.12 -80.97
N LYS A 247 57.34 -11.98 -79.65
CA LYS A 247 58.13 -12.90 -78.76
C LYS A 247 58.74 -12.10 -77.58
N GLU A 248 58.20 -12.23 -76.36
CA GLU A 248 58.70 -13.07 -75.25
C GLU A 248 60.07 -12.65 -74.70
N ASP A 249 60.05 -11.96 -73.54
CA ASP A 249 60.59 -12.40 -72.23
C ASP A 249 61.10 -11.21 -71.40
N SER A 250 60.29 -10.78 -70.44
CA SER A 250 60.72 -9.97 -69.29
C SER A 250 59.72 -10.20 -68.15
N ARG A 251 59.94 -11.25 -67.36
CA ARG A 251 59.29 -11.41 -66.06
C ARG A 251 59.86 -10.38 -65.09
N SER A 252 59.20 -9.23 -64.99
CA SER A 252 59.10 -8.47 -63.74
C SER A 252 58.06 -7.35 -63.89
N SER A 253 56.96 -7.48 -63.14
CA SER A 253 56.06 -6.38 -62.76
C SER A 253 55.14 -5.78 -63.84
N GLN A 254 54.38 -6.61 -64.55
CA GLN A 254 53.16 -6.13 -65.21
C GLN A 254 51.99 -6.21 -64.19
N PRO A 255 51.32 -5.09 -63.84
CA PRO A 255 50.23 -5.13 -62.88
C PRO A 255 49.07 -5.97 -63.44
N CYS A 256 48.71 -7.05 -62.75
CA CYS A 256 47.64 -7.98 -63.13
C CYS A 256 46.22 -7.40 -62.96
N PHE A 257 46.12 -6.11 -62.64
CA PHE A 257 44.88 -5.39 -62.41
C PHE A 257 44.88 -4.12 -63.26
N THR A 258 43.75 -3.86 -63.90
CA THR A 258 43.44 -2.59 -64.53
C THR A 258 43.38 -1.47 -63.50
N LYS A 259 43.61 -0.23 -63.92
CA LYS A 259 43.59 0.94 -63.01
C LYS A 259 42.22 1.10 -62.34
N GLU A 260 41.16 0.72 -63.05
CA GLU A 260 39.78 0.70 -62.59
C GLU A 260 39.56 -0.37 -61.52
N GLU A 261 40.06 -1.60 -61.73
CA GLU A 261 40.00 -2.67 -60.74
C GLU A 261 40.76 -2.32 -59.47
N VAL A 262 41.95 -1.70 -59.58
CA VAL A 262 42.70 -1.27 -58.37
C VAL A 262 41.92 -0.21 -57.59
N LYS A 263 41.26 0.74 -58.26
CA LYS A 263 40.40 1.72 -57.59
C LYS A 263 39.22 1.06 -56.91
N GLN A 264 38.57 0.12 -57.58
CA GLN A 264 37.45 -0.63 -57.03
C GLN A 264 37.88 -1.45 -55.80
N ILE A 265 38.99 -2.19 -55.89
CA ILE A 265 39.55 -2.95 -54.77
C ILE A 265 39.89 -2.04 -53.60
N LEU A 266 40.43 -0.85 -53.85
CA LEU A 266 40.70 0.13 -52.79
C LEU A 266 39.41 0.63 -52.15
N GLN A 267 38.38 0.91 -52.93
CA GLN A 267 37.07 1.30 -52.40
C GLN A 267 36.44 0.20 -51.56
N GLU A 268 36.38 -1.03 -52.07
CA GLU A 268 35.89 -2.21 -51.35
C GLU A 268 36.68 -2.45 -50.06
N ARG A 269 38.02 -2.26 -50.10
CA ARG A 269 38.88 -2.32 -48.91
C ARG A 269 38.52 -1.23 -47.89
N HIS A 270 38.26 -0.01 -48.33
CA HIS A 270 37.87 1.08 -47.44
C HIS A 270 36.49 0.82 -46.82
N GLU A 271 35.52 0.33 -47.60
CA GLU A 271 34.20 -0.07 -47.13
C GLU A 271 34.30 -1.21 -46.11
N LEU A 272 35.08 -2.26 -46.41
CA LEU A 272 35.33 -3.36 -45.49
C LEU A 272 36.07 -2.90 -44.22
N LYS A 273 36.98 -1.92 -44.32
CA LYS A 273 37.65 -1.34 -43.15
C LYS A 273 36.66 -0.62 -42.25
N THR A 274 35.73 0.15 -42.82
CA THR A 274 34.66 0.82 -42.05
C THR A 274 33.72 -0.20 -41.41
N ASN A 275 33.29 -1.21 -42.16
CA ASN A 275 32.42 -2.27 -41.65
C ASN A 275 33.11 -3.08 -40.53
N LEU A 276 34.39 -3.41 -40.69
CA LEU A 276 35.18 -4.09 -39.66
C LEU A 276 35.31 -3.23 -38.40
N PHE A 277 35.46 -1.92 -38.55
CA PHE A 277 35.50 -1.00 -37.41
C PHE A 277 34.18 -0.99 -36.66
N LEU A 278 33.04 -0.87 -37.36
CA LEU A 278 31.70 -0.90 -36.75
C LEU A 278 31.43 -2.23 -36.04
N VAL A 279 31.71 -3.35 -36.70
CA VAL A 279 31.53 -4.69 -36.09
C VAL A 279 32.45 -4.86 -34.88
N ASN A 280 33.67 -4.30 -34.90
CA ASN A 280 34.57 -4.34 -33.75
C ASN A 280 34.04 -3.49 -32.57
N GLU A 281 33.45 -2.32 -32.84
CA GLU A 281 32.79 -1.50 -31.82
C GLU A 281 31.58 -2.20 -31.21
N GLU A 282 30.72 -2.81 -32.03
CA GLU A 282 29.58 -3.62 -31.54
C GLU A 282 30.06 -4.79 -30.69
N LEU A 283 31.13 -5.47 -31.11
CA LEU A 283 31.70 -6.58 -30.36
C LEU A 283 32.28 -6.11 -29.01
N GLN A 284 32.93 -4.95 -28.98
CA GLN A 284 33.39 -4.32 -27.74
C GLN A 284 32.21 -3.92 -26.83
N TYR A 285 31.13 -3.39 -27.42
CA TYR A 285 29.90 -3.10 -26.70
C TYR A 285 29.32 -4.35 -26.04
N TYR A 286 29.16 -5.46 -26.78
CA TYR A 286 28.66 -6.71 -26.18
C TYR A 286 29.62 -7.30 -25.14
N GLN A 287 30.93 -7.13 -25.32
CA GLN A 287 31.91 -7.54 -24.32
C GLN A 287 31.85 -6.73 -23.03
N ARG A 288 31.59 -5.42 -23.12
CA ARG A 288 31.48 -4.55 -21.94
C ARG A 288 30.12 -4.65 -21.28
N GLU A 289 29.06 -4.58 -22.07
CA GLU A 289 27.69 -4.41 -21.58
C GLU A 289 26.98 -5.74 -21.37
N LEU A 290 27.18 -6.75 -22.22
CA LEU A 290 26.45 -8.01 -22.12
C LEU A 290 27.20 -9.07 -21.30
N LEU A 291 28.54 -8.99 -21.30
CA LEU A 291 29.41 -9.98 -20.65
C LEU A 291 29.97 -9.53 -19.30
N ASN A 292 29.80 -8.26 -18.92
CA ASN A 292 30.19 -7.73 -17.60
C ASN A 292 29.01 -7.09 -16.84
N ASP A 293 27.76 -7.27 -17.28
CA ASP A 293 26.58 -6.85 -16.52
C ASP A 293 26.41 -7.72 -15.27
N GLU A 294 26.38 -7.08 -14.09
CA GLU A 294 26.20 -7.71 -12.77
C GLU A 294 24.83 -8.38 -12.61
N ARG A 295 23.88 -8.08 -13.51
CA ARG A 295 22.50 -8.61 -13.46
C ARG A 295 22.36 -10.02 -14.04
N ILE A 296 23.36 -10.52 -14.76
CA ILE A 296 23.31 -11.84 -15.39
C ILE A 296 23.96 -12.87 -14.46
N PRO A 297 23.26 -13.98 -14.10
CA PRO A 297 23.83 -15.03 -13.27
C PRO A 297 25.17 -15.54 -13.81
N SER A 298 26.20 -15.58 -12.96
CA SER A 298 27.60 -15.91 -13.29
C SER A 298 27.76 -17.24 -14.05
N LEU A 299 26.83 -18.16 -13.84
CA LEU A 299 26.78 -19.48 -14.48
C LEU A 299 26.44 -19.41 -15.97
N LEU A 300 25.45 -18.58 -16.32
CA LEU A 300 25.09 -18.34 -17.72
C LEU A 300 26.22 -17.60 -18.44
N LEU A 301 26.83 -16.64 -17.77
CA LEU A 301 27.97 -15.90 -18.29
C LEU A 301 29.17 -16.81 -18.57
N CYS A 302 29.46 -17.76 -17.68
CA CYS A 302 30.51 -18.76 -17.87
C CYS A 302 30.22 -19.66 -19.09
N GLY A 303 28.98 -20.13 -19.23
CA GLY A 303 28.52 -20.91 -20.39
C GLY A 303 28.69 -20.15 -21.71
N ILE A 304 28.24 -18.89 -21.76
CA ILE A 304 28.37 -18.02 -22.94
C ILE A 304 29.85 -17.78 -23.29
N LYS A 305 30.70 -17.47 -22.30
CA LYS A 305 32.15 -17.27 -22.50
C LYS A 305 32.82 -18.54 -23.05
N SER A 306 32.44 -19.72 -22.57
CA SER A 306 32.94 -21.00 -23.09
C SER A 306 32.48 -21.26 -24.53
N ALA A 307 31.22 -20.99 -24.85
CA ALA A 307 30.69 -21.11 -26.21
C ALA A 307 31.40 -20.16 -27.19
N ILE A 308 31.65 -18.92 -26.81
CA ILE A 308 32.39 -17.94 -27.62
C ILE A 308 33.82 -18.43 -27.88
N LYS A 309 34.52 -18.98 -26.86
CA LYS A 309 35.87 -19.55 -27.05
C LYS A 309 35.86 -20.71 -28.04
N LYS A 310 34.85 -21.59 -27.99
CA LYS A 310 34.68 -22.69 -28.97
C LYS A 310 34.45 -22.17 -30.39
N GLN A 311 33.56 -21.18 -30.56
CA GLN A 311 33.32 -20.56 -31.86
C GLN A 311 34.57 -19.86 -32.42
N ARG A 312 35.34 -19.15 -31.58
CA ARG A 312 36.62 -18.53 -31.98
C ARG A 312 37.63 -19.56 -32.47
N LYS A 313 37.76 -20.70 -31.79
CA LYS A 313 38.61 -21.82 -32.24
C LYS A 313 38.14 -22.34 -33.60
N LYS A 314 36.82 -22.50 -33.79
CA LYS A 314 36.22 -22.93 -35.06
C LYS A 314 36.48 -21.95 -36.20
N ILE A 315 36.27 -20.66 -35.97
CA ILE A 315 36.56 -19.60 -36.94
C ILE A 315 38.05 -19.59 -37.30
N LYS A 316 38.93 -19.70 -36.29
CA LYS A 316 40.39 -19.76 -36.51
C LYS A 316 40.79 -20.97 -37.35
N ALA A 317 40.23 -22.15 -37.09
CA ALA A 317 40.46 -23.34 -37.91
C ALA A 317 40.01 -23.14 -39.37
N LYS A 318 38.82 -22.53 -39.57
CA LYS A 318 38.31 -22.16 -40.90
C LYS A 318 39.20 -21.16 -41.62
N MET A 319 39.69 -20.13 -40.93
CA MET A 319 40.60 -19.14 -41.54
C MET A 319 41.96 -19.73 -41.90
N LEU A 320 42.43 -20.73 -41.14
CA LEU A 320 43.70 -21.41 -41.38
C LEU A 320 43.57 -22.61 -42.34
N GLY A 321 42.37 -22.93 -42.82
CA GLY A 321 42.12 -24.02 -43.77
C GLY A 321 42.33 -25.43 -43.19
N ILE A 322 42.29 -25.60 -41.87
CA ILE A 322 42.51 -26.90 -41.20
C ILE A 322 41.16 -27.61 -41.06
N THR A 323 41.06 -28.85 -41.55
CA THR A 323 39.80 -29.62 -41.53
C THR A 323 39.34 -29.96 -40.11
N GLU A 324 38.03 -29.84 -39.84
CA GLU A 324 37.41 -29.82 -38.50
C GLU A 324 37.49 -31.14 -37.68
N SER A 325 38.36 -32.11 -38.00
CA SER A 325 38.38 -33.44 -37.35
C SER A 325 39.53 -33.71 -36.38
N ALA A 326 40.54 -32.84 -36.26
CA ALA A 326 41.78 -33.17 -35.54
C ALA A 326 42.09 -32.32 -34.30
N THR A 327 41.13 -31.58 -33.74
CA THR A 327 41.35 -30.92 -32.43
C THR A 327 40.16 -31.06 -31.48
N SER A 328 40.42 -31.78 -30.39
CA SER A 328 39.68 -31.80 -29.12
C SER A 328 38.64 -32.91 -28.90
N SER A 329 39.06 -34.16 -29.12
CA SER A 329 38.85 -35.21 -28.14
C SER A 329 40.03 -35.17 -27.15
N SER A 330 39.76 -35.33 -25.85
CA SER A 330 40.73 -35.53 -24.77
C SER A 330 41.64 -34.35 -24.41
N ASP A 331 41.26 -33.61 -23.36
CA ASP A 331 41.99 -33.58 -22.09
C ASP A 331 41.51 -32.41 -21.23
N GLU A 332 40.65 -32.83 -20.30
CA GLU A 332 40.55 -32.46 -18.88
C GLU A 332 40.31 -31.02 -18.40
N GLU A 333 39.29 -30.98 -17.55
CA GLU A 333 39.24 -30.28 -16.26
C GLU A 333 39.45 -28.77 -16.25
N ASP A 334 38.31 -28.08 -16.34
CA ASP A 334 38.10 -26.91 -15.49
C ASP A 334 36.62 -26.84 -15.11
N ASN A 335 36.18 -27.87 -14.40
CA ASN A 335 34.96 -27.82 -13.60
C ASN A 335 35.25 -27.04 -12.31
N THR A 336 35.64 -25.76 -12.45
CA THR A 336 35.84 -24.84 -11.33
C THR A 336 34.49 -24.25 -10.94
N TRP A 337 33.62 -25.13 -10.44
CA TRP A 337 32.54 -24.78 -9.54
C TRP A 337 33.04 -25.09 -8.13
N ALA A 338 33.24 -24.04 -7.34
CA ALA A 338 33.71 -24.03 -5.95
C ALA A 338 35.23 -24.27 -5.74
N GLN A 339 36.01 -23.19 -5.81
CA GLN A 339 37.06 -22.97 -4.82
C GLN A 339 37.12 -21.49 -4.44
N ALA A 340 37.01 -21.28 -3.13
CA ALA A 340 37.07 -20.00 -2.46
C ALA A 340 38.49 -19.41 -2.50
N ALA A 341 38.58 -18.10 -2.69
CA ALA A 341 39.51 -17.28 -1.92
C ALA A 341 38.66 -16.71 -0.75
N GLY A 342 38.90 -16.97 0.53
CA GLY A 342 40.16 -17.32 1.19
C GLY A 342 40.75 -16.11 1.92
N THR A 343 39.97 -15.44 2.78
CA THR A 343 40.48 -14.67 3.92
C THR A 343 39.59 -14.91 5.14
N ASP A 344 40.05 -15.84 5.98
CA ASP A 344 40.10 -15.78 7.44
C ASP A 344 38.83 -15.35 8.21
N CYS A 345 38.08 -16.33 8.71
CA CYS A 345 37.62 -16.36 10.10
C CYS A 345 37.04 -17.73 10.44
N VAL A 346 37.58 -18.34 11.49
CA VAL A 346 37.14 -19.62 12.04
C VAL A 346 35.87 -19.38 12.87
N ASP A 347 34.95 -20.34 12.80
CA ASP A 347 33.74 -20.48 13.62
C ASP A 347 32.46 -19.80 13.09
N SER A 348 31.77 -20.50 12.18
CA SER A 348 30.32 -20.42 12.02
C SER A 348 29.81 -21.64 11.25
N LYS A 349 28.96 -22.43 11.92
CA LYS A 349 28.16 -23.54 11.37
C LYS A 349 27.46 -23.10 10.07
N PRO A 350 27.38 -23.95 9.01
CA PRO A 350 26.77 -23.52 7.76
C PRO A 350 25.29 -23.21 7.98
N ALA A 351 24.84 -22.04 7.52
CA ALA A 351 23.46 -21.60 7.64
C ALA A 351 22.53 -22.56 6.87
N ASP A 352 21.52 -23.07 7.56
CA ASP A 352 20.52 -23.97 6.99
C ASP A 352 19.82 -23.32 5.78
N SER A 353 19.79 -24.08 4.69
CA SER A 353 19.33 -23.61 3.39
C SER A 353 17.81 -23.38 3.40
N LYS A 354 17.36 -22.16 3.07
CA LYS A 354 15.93 -21.74 3.02
C LYS A 354 15.04 -22.61 2.12
N ILE A 355 15.63 -23.39 1.23
CA ILE A 355 14.90 -24.33 0.36
C ILE A 355 14.39 -25.54 1.16
N LYS A 356 15.09 -25.98 2.21
CA LYS A 356 14.60 -27.04 3.12
C LYS A 356 13.39 -26.60 3.96
N SER A 357 13.28 -25.30 4.27
CA SER A 357 12.13 -24.73 4.99
C SER A 357 10.86 -24.67 4.12
N LEU A 358 10.98 -24.60 2.80
CA LEU A 358 9.84 -24.49 1.88
C LEU A 358 9.16 -25.83 1.61
N PHE A 359 9.88 -26.94 1.73
CA PHE A 359 9.37 -28.29 1.52
C PHE A 359 9.24 -29.11 2.82
N GLY A 360 9.50 -28.51 3.98
CA GLY A 360 9.42 -29.18 5.29
C GLY A 360 8.04 -29.78 5.59
N THR A 361 6.97 -29.18 5.06
CA THR A 361 5.59 -29.68 5.20
C THR A 361 5.33 -30.99 4.44
N TRP A 362 6.19 -31.37 3.49
CA TRP A 362 6.01 -32.54 2.63
C TRP A 362 6.82 -33.77 3.09
N TYR A 363 7.71 -33.61 4.07
CA TYR A 363 8.57 -34.70 4.56
C TYR A 363 8.49 -34.93 6.08
N SER A 364 7.61 -34.22 6.80
CA SER A 364 7.33 -34.55 8.20
C SER A 364 6.43 -35.77 8.29
N LYS A 365 7.04 -36.90 8.62
CA LYS A 365 6.36 -38.10 9.13
C LYS A 365 5.55 -37.71 10.39
N PRO A 366 4.30 -38.17 10.53
CA PRO A 366 3.51 -37.88 11.73
C PRO A 366 4.05 -38.71 12.89
N VAL A 367 4.51 -38.04 13.94
CA VAL A 367 4.62 -38.66 15.27
C VAL A 367 3.31 -38.34 15.98
N ALA A 368 2.61 -39.40 16.35
CA ALA A 368 1.36 -39.38 17.08
C ALA A 368 1.54 -38.66 18.43
N ASP A 369 0.65 -37.72 18.75
CA ASP A 369 -0.19 -37.87 19.94
C ASP A 369 -1.41 -36.93 19.93
N THR A 370 -2.56 -37.56 20.20
CA THR A 370 -3.79 -37.08 20.88
C THR A 370 -4.49 -35.75 20.48
N GLY A 371 -5.79 -35.85 20.12
CA GLY A 371 -6.69 -34.76 19.67
C GLY A 371 -7.13 -33.74 20.72
N PRO A 372 -8.25 -32.98 20.55
CA PRO A 372 -9.46 -33.25 19.76
C PRO A 372 -9.81 -32.13 18.75
N TRP A 373 -10.92 -32.29 18.04
CA TRP A 373 -11.51 -31.42 16.99
C TRP A 373 -11.24 -31.89 15.55
N GLU A 374 -12.03 -32.88 15.15
CA GLU A 374 -12.34 -33.15 13.75
C GLU A 374 -12.97 -31.92 13.10
N ILE A 375 -12.47 -31.57 11.92
CA ILE A 375 -13.03 -30.54 11.04
C ILE A 375 -14.18 -31.18 10.26
N ILE A 376 -15.40 -30.71 10.52
CA ILE A 376 -16.57 -30.98 9.68
C ILE A 376 -16.30 -30.39 8.29
N THR A 377 -16.31 -31.24 7.26
CA THR A 377 -16.23 -30.82 5.86
C THR A 377 -17.56 -30.23 5.38
N PRO A 378 -17.56 -29.16 4.55
CA PRO A 378 -18.78 -28.51 4.09
C PRO A 378 -19.35 -29.25 2.87
N LYS A 379 -20.08 -30.35 3.12
CA LYS A 379 -20.88 -30.98 2.07
C LYS A 379 -22.05 -31.80 2.61
N GLU A 380 -22.82 -31.23 3.54
CA GLU A 380 -24.10 -31.79 3.99
C GLU A 380 -25.01 -30.70 4.57
N ILE A 381 -25.19 -29.59 3.83
CA ILE A 381 -26.23 -28.58 4.11
C ILE A 381 -26.89 -28.26 2.78
N ASN A 382 -27.80 -29.15 2.36
CA ASN A 382 -28.91 -28.87 1.44
C ASN A 382 -29.66 -30.17 1.16
N GLN A 383 -30.31 -30.73 2.17
CA GLN A 383 -31.40 -31.69 1.96
C GLN A 383 -32.25 -31.88 3.22
N GLU A 384 -32.77 -30.80 3.79
CA GLU A 384 -33.89 -30.90 4.73
C GLU A 384 -34.64 -29.56 4.81
N GLN A 385 -35.54 -29.35 3.85
CA GLN A 385 -36.76 -28.54 3.99
C GLN A 385 -37.57 -28.66 2.69
N LYS A 386 -38.29 -29.77 2.57
CA LYS A 386 -39.47 -29.85 1.70
C LYS A 386 -40.52 -30.69 2.40
N GLY A 387 -41.21 -30.07 3.34
CA GLY A 387 -42.39 -30.59 4.00
C GLY A 387 -43.28 -29.43 4.43
N GLU A 388 -44.54 -29.49 3.98
CA GLU A 388 -45.71 -28.85 4.60
C GLU A 388 -45.94 -27.36 4.36
N THR A 389 -46.63 -27.06 3.25
CA THR A 389 -47.73 -26.09 3.27
C THR A 389 -49.01 -26.82 2.89
N SER A 390 -49.76 -27.22 3.92
CA SER A 390 -51.15 -27.65 3.84
C SER A 390 -52.06 -26.45 3.58
N SER A 391 -53.01 -26.68 2.68
CA SER A 391 -54.36 -26.13 2.55
C SER A 391 -54.97 -25.37 3.75
N GLU A 392 -55.59 -24.23 3.49
CA GLU A 392 -56.92 -23.78 3.97
C GLU A 392 -57.24 -22.42 3.29
N ASN A 393 -58.22 -22.34 2.38
CA ASN A 393 -59.64 -22.02 2.62
C ASN A 393 -59.85 -20.80 3.55
N ASP A 394 -60.01 -19.62 2.96
CA ASP A 394 -61.23 -18.78 3.00
C ASP A 394 -61.11 -17.57 2.07
#